data_AF-A0A8E2JQ89-F1
#
_entry.id   AF-A0A8E2JQ89-F1
#
_cell.length_a   1.000
_cell.length_b   1.000
_cell.length_c   1.000
_cell.angle_alpha   90.00
_cell.angle_beta   90.00
_cell.angle_gamma   90.00
#
_symmetry.space_group_name_H-M   'P 1'
#
loop_
_entity.id
_entity.type
_entity.pdbx_description
1 polymer ?
#
loop_
_entity_poly.entity_id
_entity_poly.type
_entity_poly.pdbx_seq_one_letter_code
_entity_poly.pdbx_strand_id
1 'polypeptide(L)'
;GRVFPMVMSLGYNPFYKNTVRSVEVHILHDFARDFYGARLSLVILGYIRPEYDYVSKESLIEDIRTDIRVAARSLARPGYVKYRQD
;
A
#
# COMPACT_ATOMS: atom_id res chain seq x y z
N GLY A 1 -7.66 -17.56 -3.39
CA GLY A 1 -7.96 -16.32 -4.14
C GLY A 1 -6.75 -15.92 -4.96
N ARG A 2 -6.82 -14.87 -5.78
CA ARG A 2 -5.64 -14.35 -6.47
C ARG A 2 -4.95 -13.34 -5.56
N VAL A 3 -3.64 -13.49 -5.36
CA VAL A 3 -2.82 -12.61 -4.52
C VAL A 3 -2.06 -11.64 -5.41
N PHE A 4 -2.07 -10.37 -5.02
CA PHE A 4 -1.39 -9.30 -5.74
C PHE A 4 -0.44 -8.54 -4.80
N PRO A 5 0.70 -8.04 -5.30
CA PRO A 5 1.53 -7.12 -4.53
C PRO A 5 0.75 -5.82 -4.27
N MET A 6 1.07 -5.14 -3.17
CA MET A 6 0.42 -3.90 -2.77
C MET A 6 1.40 -2.97 -2.05
N VAL A 7 1.08 -1.68 -2.02
CA VAL A 7 1.59 -0.72 -1.04
C VAL A 7 0.45 -0.24 -0.16
N MET A 8 0.76 0.13 1.07
CA MET A 8 -0.23 0.56 2.05
C MET A 8 0.25 1.82 2.76
N SER A 9 -0.60 2.84 2.78
CA SER A 9 -0.45 3.99 3.66
C SER A 9 -1.24 3.75 4.94
N LEU A 10 -0.64 4.06 6.08
CA LEU A 10 -1.26 3.98 7.39
C LEU A 10 -1.02 5.30 8.10
N GLY A 11 -2.09 6.09 8.25
CA GLY A 11 -2.04 7.47 8.73
C GLY A 11 -3.14 7.77 9.74
N TYR A 12 -3.26 9.03 10.14
CA TYR A 12 -4.36 9.51 10.97
C TYR A 12 -5.35 10.32 10.13
N ASN A 13 -6.66 10.17 10.41
CA ASN A 13 -7.67 10.98 9.77
C ASN A 13 -7.85 12.32 10.54
N PRO A 14 -7.47 13.47 9.98
CA PRO A 14 -7.54 14.75 10.70
C PRO A 14 -8.98 15.30 10.85
N PHE A 15 -9.96 14.77 10.11
CA PHE A 15 -11.34 15.29 10.10
C PHE A 15 -12.18 14.80 11.28
N TYR A 16 -11.85 13.64 11.83
CA TYR A 16 -12.47 13.11 13.03
C TYR A 16 -11.43 13.29 14.13
N LYS A 17 -11.68 14.16 15.12
CA LYS A 17 -10.79 14.44 16.27
C LYS A 17 -10.51 13.22 17.18
N ASN A 18 -10.25 12.06 16.61
CA ASN A 18 -10.10 10.75 17.24
C ASN A 18 -8.87 10.01 16.71
N THR A 19 -8.28 9.23 17.61
CA THR A 19 -7.04 8.44 17.55
C THR A 19 -7.06 7.24 16.57
N VAL A 20 -8.00 7.20 15.62
CA VAL A 20 -8.20 6.02 14.77
C VAL A 20 -7.35 6.16 13.51
N ARG A 21 -6.47 5.18 13.30
CA ARG A 21 -5.62 5.11 12.11
C ARG A 21 -6.44 4.74 10.87
N SER A 22 -6.26 5.47 9.78
CA SER A 22 -6.74 5.09 8.45
C SER A 22 -5.75 4.13 7.80
N VAL A 23 -6.28 3.25 6.94
CA VAL A 23 -5.50 2.34 6.11
C VAL A 23 -5.97 2.50 4.68
N GLU A 24 -5.04 2.83 3.79
CA GLU A 24 -5.28 2.95 2.36
C GLU A 24 -4.34 2.00 1.61
N VAL A 25 -4.89 1.13 0.77
CA VAL A 25 -4.12 0.10 0.05
C VAL A 25 -4.19 0.38 -1.45
N HIS A 26 -3.04 0.46 -2.09
CA HIS A 26 -2.92 0.45 -3.53
C HIS A 26 -2.40 -0.91 -3.99
N ILE A 27 -3.28 -1.68 -4.62
CA ILE A 27 -2.94 -2.98 -5.21
C ILE A 27 -2.24 -2.72 -6.55
N LEU A 28 -1.07 -3.33 -6.75
CA LEU A 28 -0.28 -3.22 -7.98
C LEU A 28 -0.88 -4.15 -9.06
N HIS A 29 -2.14 -3.91 -9.41
CA HIS A 29 -2.88 -4.60 -10.44
C HIS A 29 -4.02 -3.73 -10.96
N ASP A 30 -4.16 -3.64 -12.28
CA ASP A 30 -5.27 -2.95 -12.92
C ASP A 30 -6.52 -3.81 -12.90
N PHE A 31 -7.54 -3.38 -12.16
CA PHE A 31 -8.85 -4.01 -12.14
C PHE A 31 -9.76 -3.38 -13.20
N ALA A 32 -10.54 -4.21 -13.90
CA ALA A 32 -11.50 -3.74 -14.90
C ALA A 32 -12.76 -3.07 -14.29
N ARG A 33 -12.98 -3.25 -12.98
CA ARG A 33 -14.14 -2.73 -12.24
C ARG A 33 -13.79 -2.53 -10.77
N ASP A 34 -14.53 -1.66 -10.10
CA ASP A 34 -14.45 -1.48 -8.66
C ASP A 34 -14.95 -2.70 -7.89
N PHE A 35 -14.52 -2.84 -6.64
CA PHE A 35 -14.81 -3.97 -5.76
C PHE A 35 -15.26 -3.54 -4.36
N TYR A 36 -16.00 -2.42 -4.25
CA TYR A 36 -16.57 -1.96 -2.98
C TYR A 36 -17.41 -3.05 -2.31
N GLY A 37 -17.30 -3.17 -0.99
CA GLY A 37 -17.97 -4.20 -0.19
C GLY A 37 -17.30 -5.58 -0.24
N ALA A 38 -16.31 -5.80 -1.11
CA ALA A 38 -15.54 -7.04 -1.11
C ALA A 38 -14.65 -7.14 0.14
N ARG A 39 -14.45 -8.37 0.62
CA ARG A 39 -13.49 -8.65 1.67
C ARG A 39 -12.07 -8.64 1.10
N LEU A 40 -11.22 -7.76 1.65
CA LEU A 40 -9.80 -7.71 1.34
C LEU A 40 -8.99 -8.39 2.45
N SER A 41 -8.13 -9.33 2.08
CA SER A 41 -7.14 -9.94 2.98
C SER A 41 -5.76 -9.37 2.66
N LEU A 42 -4.99 -9.01 3.69
CA LEU A 42 -3.70 -8.34 3.56
C LEU A 42 -2.62 -9.10 4.34
N VAL A 43 -1.43 -9.21 3.75
CA VAL A 43 -0.22 -9.67 4.44
C VAL A 43 0.83 -8.56 4.36
N ILE A 44 1.15 -7.96 5.51
CA ILE A 44 2.11 -6.85 5.59
C ILE A 44 3.49 -7.45 5.85
N LEU A 45 4.41 -7.26 4.90
CA LEU A 45 5.71 -7.93 4.93
C LEU A 45 6.89 -7.00 5.23
N GLY A 46 6.68 -5.68 5.18
CA GLY A 46 7.77 -4.73 5.41
C GLY A 46 7.29 -3.29 5.51
N TYR A 47 8.20 -2.45 6.02
CA TYR A 47 8.02 -1.02 6.16
C TYR A 47 8.93 -0.30 5.16
N ILE A 48 8.39 0.69 4.44
CA ILE A 48 9.15 1.46 3.44
C ILE A 48 9.70 2.75 4.08
N ARG A 49 8.81 3.60 4.62
CA ARG A 49 9.15 4.93 5.15
C ARG A 49 8.00 5.48 6.02
N PRO A 50 8.24 6.53 6.83
CA PRO A 50 7.17 7.23 7.53
C PRO A 50 6.36 8.13 6.59
N GLU A 51 5.27 8.69 7.10
CA GLU A 51 4.52 9.76 6.43
C GLU A 51 5.40 11.00 6.26
N TYR A 52 5.30 11.66 5.12
CA TYR A 52 6.00 12.90 4.82
C TYR A 52 4.98 14.02 4.57
N ASP A 53 5.36 15.23 4.96
CA ASP A 53 4.64 16.44 4.58
C ASP A 53 5.03 16.84 3.16
N TYR A 54 4.03 17.09 2.31
CA TYR A 54 4.24 17.44 0.91
C TYR A 54 3.91 18.89 0.64
N VAL A 55 4.88 19.60 0.08
CA VAL A 55 4.71 21.00 -0.36
C VAL A 55 4.12 21.11 -1.77
N SER A 56 4.07 20.00 -2.52
CA SER A 56 3.49 19.94 -3.87
C SER A 56 2.86 18.58 -4.18
N LYS A 57 1.90 18.57 -5.10
CA LYS A 57 1.27 17.32 -5.57
C LYS A 57 2.26 16.42 -6.32
N GLU A 58 3.20 17.03 -7.03
CA GLU A 58 4.20 16.34 -7.84
C GLU A 58 5.16 15.53 -6.97
N SER A 59 5.61 16.10 -5.85
CA SER A 59 6.46 15.40 -4.88
C SER A 59 5.76 14.20 -4.25
N LEU A 60 4.47 14.35 -3.91
CA LEU A 60 3.64 13.23 -3.44
C LEU A 60 3.56 12.09 -4.49
N ILE A 61 3.29 12.43 -5.75
CA ILE A 61 3.20 11.45 -6.83
C ILE A 61 4.54 10.72 -7.03
N GLU A 62 5.64 11.46 -6.99
CA GLU A 62 6.98 10.89 -7.16
C GLU A 62 7.32 9.89 -6.06
N ASP A 63 7.02 10.22 -4.81
CA ASP A 63 7.23 9.32 -3.68
C ASP A 63 6.35 8.08 -3.75
N ILE A 64 5.06 8.21 -4.09
CA ILE A 64 4.18 7.05 -4.28
C ILE A 64 4.74 6.13 -5.38
N ARG A 65 5.22 6.69 -6.50
CA ARG A 65 5.86 5.90 -7.56
C ARG A 65 7.14 5.22 -7.06
N THR A 66 7.90 5.88 -6.18
CA THR A 66 9.07 5.28 -5.54
C THR A 66 8.67 4.13 -4.64
N ASP A 67 7.64 4.28 -3.81
CA ASP A 67 7.12 3.25 -2.93
C ASP A 67 6.68 2.00 -3.71
N ILE A 68 5.98 2.20 -4.84
CA ILE A 68 5.59 1.11 -5.76
C ILE A 68 6.83 0.37 -6.29
N ARG A 69 7.86 1.09 -6.75
CA ARG A 69 9.11 0.47 -7.25
C ARG A 69 9.83 -0.30 -6.14
N VAL A 70 9.91 0.27 -4.94
CA VAL A 70 10.55 -0.36 -3.77
C VAL A 70 9.81 -1.64 -3.39
N ALA A 71 8.48 -1.60 -3.30
CA ALA A 71 7.65 -2.75 -2.98
C ALA A 71 7.82 -3.87 -4.03
N ALA A 72 7.71 -3.53 -5.33
CA ALA A 72 7.86 -4.50 -6.41
C ALA A 72 9.22 -5.22 -6.37
N ARG A 73 10.31 -4.47 -6.17
CA ARG A 73 11.67 -5.03 -6.04
C ARG A 73 11.82 -5.86 -4.76
N SER A 74 11.30 -5.36 -3.64
CA SER A 74 11.41 -6.01 -2.34
C SER A 74 10.69 -7.34 -2.28
N LEU A 75 9.47 -7.40 -2.83
CA LEU A 75 8.62 -8.59 -2.85
C LEU A 75 9.07 -9.66 -3.85
N ALA A 76 10.00 -9.34 -4.76
CA ALA A 76 10.62 -10.30 -5.67
C ALA A 76 11.71 -11.15 -5.00
N ARG A 77 12.17 -10.78 -3.79
CA ARG A 77 13.20 -11.53 -3.07
C ARG A 77 12.65 -12.87 -2.56
N PRO A 78 13.42 -13.97 -2.58
CA PRO A 78 12.94 -15.30 -2.18
C PRO A 78 12.26 -15.37 -0.81
N GLY A 79 12.77 -14.62 0.18
CA GLY A 79 12.19 -14.57 1.52
C GLY A 79 10.77 -13.99 1.59
N TYR A 80 10.35 -13.23 0.58
CA TYR A 80 9.03 -12.59 0.50
C TYR A 80 8.09 -13.31 -0.46
N VAL A 81 8.62 -13.88 -1.55
CA VAL A 81 7.82 -14.56 -2.60
C VAL A 81 6.96 -15.69 -2.03
N LYS A 82 7.46 -16.41 -1.02
CA LYS A 82 6.76 -17.52 -0.36
C LYS A 82 5.38 -17.14 0.19
N TYR A 83 5.17 -15.89 0.61
CA TYR A 83 3.90 -15.41 1.17
C TYR A 83 2.81 -15.18 0.12
N ARG A 84 3.09 -15.39 -1.18
CA ARG A 84 2.04 -15.37 -2.21
C ARG A 84 1.09 -16.59 -2.13
N GLN A 85 1.47 -17.60 -1.35
CA GLN A 85 0.76 -18.87 -1.20
C GLN A 85 0.28 -19.11 0.23
N ASP A 86 0.40 -18.11 1.11
CA ASP A 86 -0.15 -18.12 2.47
C ASP A 86 -1.68 -18.00 2.43
#